data_AF-A0A372E3K7-F1
#
_entry.id   AF-A0A372E3K7-F1
#
_cell.length_a   1.000
_cell.length_b   1.000
_cell.length_c   1.000
_cell.angle_alpha   90.00
_cell.angle_beta   90.00
_cell.angle_gamma   90.00
#
_symmetry.space_group_name_H-M   'P 1'
#
loop_
_entity.id
_entity.type
_entity.pdbx_description
1 polymer ?
#
loop_
_entity_poly.entity_id
_entity_poly.type
_entity_poly.pdbx_seq_one_letter_code
_entity_poly.pdbx_strand_id
1 'polypeptide(L)'
;MKILLTTLLLLFSFWGSLTRIHDRNAAVRRGAEAYANRQYAEAALAYRGAALELKETDDALWLNLAHATLRAGRPAEARTYYGRLLTSPNRQMRSVALQQLAALAADRGEYAPAVALLRQSLLADASNTGARYNYEVLRRFLAGRTTPPPPPPPSTDASPKKQPDGPREQQTQPKAGPGTPGQRPDPTQPNDPSSTPQAR
;
A
#
# COMPACT_ATOMS: atom_id res chain seq x y z
N MET A 1 -44.10 -25.62 38.23
CA MET A 1 -42.86 -24.88 38.59
C MET A 1 -41.85 -24.80 37.44
N LYS A 2 -41.51 -25.90 36.74
CA LYS A 2 -40.57 -25.88 35.61
C LYS A 2 -40.94 -24.91 34.47
N ILE A 3 -42.21 -24.86 34.07
CA ILE A 3 -42.70 -23.96 33.01
C ILE A 3 -42.55 -22.48 33.40
N LEU A 4 -42.83 -22.15 34.67
CA LEU A 4 -42.70 -20.79 35.22
C LEU A 4 -41.24 -20.34 35.30
N LEU A 5 -40.34 -21.27 35.66
CA LEU A 5 -38.90 -21.02 35.70
C LEU A 5 -38.33 -20.82 34.28
N THR A 6 -38.79 -21.61 33.29
CA THR A 6 -38.38 -21.44 31.89
C THR A 6 -38.90 -20.14 31.27
N THR A 7 -40.14 -19.73 31.55
CA THR A 7 -40.64 -18.42 31.09
C THR A 7 -39.90 -17.27 31.77
N LEU A 8 -39.60 -17.36 33.07
CA LEU A 8 -38.81 -16.34 33.77
C LEU A 8 -37.38 -16.23 33.21
N LEU A 9 -36.73 -17.37 32.89
CA LEU A 9 -35.39 -17.39 32.30
C LEU A 9 -35.38 -16.82 30.87
N LEU A 10 -36.43 -17.09 30.09
CA LEU A 10 -36.63 -16.53 28.75
C LEU A 10 -36.87 -15.02 28.82
N LEU A 11 -37.70 -14.55 29.76
CA LEU A 11 -37.95 -13.12 29.98
C LEU A 11 -36.70 -12.36 30.43
N PHE A 12 -35.87 -12.95 31.29
CA PHE A 12 -34.60 -12.35 31.72
C PHE A 12 -33.56 -12.32 30.58
N SER A 13 -33.52 -13.38 29.77
CA SER A 13 -32.66 -13.45 28.57
C SER A 13 -33.10 -12.47 27.48
N PHE A 14 -34.42 -12.22 27.39
CA PHE A 14 -35.01 -11.27 26.45
C PHE A 14 -34.77 -9.80 26.85
N TRP A 15 -34.77 -9.47 28.16
CA TRP A 15 -34.45 -8.12 28.61
C TRP A 15 -32.97 -7.75 28.44
N GLY A 16 -32.07 -8.73 28.64
CA GLY A 16 -30.63 -8.56 28.44
C GLY A 16 -30.21 -8.42 26.97
N SER A 17 -31.03 -8.87 26.00
CA SER A 17 -30.72 -8.71 24.58
C SER A 17 -31.11 -7.33 24.05
N LEU A 18 -32.23 -6.75 24.52
CA LEU A 18 -32.67 -5.41 24.10
C LEU A 18 -31.72 -4.30 24.56
N THR A 19 -31.18 -4.41 25.78
CA THR A 19 -30.21 -3.45 26.34
C THR A 19 -28.92 -3.40 25.53
N ARG A 20 -28.37 -4.56 25.15
CA ARG A 20 -27.17 -4.65 24.28
C ARG A 20 -27.37 -4.02 22.90
N ILE A 21 -28.56 -4.18 22.31
CA ILE A 21 -28.86 -3.54 21.01
C ILE A 21 -28.90 -2.02 21.15
N HIS A 22 -29.50 -1.51 22.24
CA HIS A 22 -29.54 -0.07 22.52
C HIS A 22 -28.12 0.50 22.71
N ASP A 23 -27.31 -0.14 23.54
CA ASP A 23 -25.95 0.30 23.87
C ASP A 23 -25.05 0.31 22.63
N ARG A 24 -25.14 -0.73 21.80
CA ARG A 24 -24.48 -0.79 20.50
C ARG A 24 -24.88 0.38 19.61
N ASN A 25 -26.18 0.61 19.43
CA ASN A 25 -26.67 1.69 18.57
C ASN A 25 -26.24 3.06 19.09
N ALA A 26 -26.21 3.24 20.42
CA ALA A 26 -25.68 4.44 21.04
C ALA A 26 -24.17 4.61 20.78
N ALA A 27 -23.39 3.54 20.85
CA ALA A 27 -21.96 3.55 20.51
C ALA A 27 -21.72 3.86 19.02
N VAL A 28 -22.54 3.32 18.10
CA VAL A 28 -22.47 3.67 16.67
C VAL A 28 -22.74 5.17 16.45
N ARG A 29 -23.78 5.73 17.07
CA ARG A 29 -24.08 7.17 16.97
C ARG A 29 -22.96 8.05 17.51
N ARG A 30 -22.45 7.73 18.71
CA ARG A 30 -21.28 8.42 19.28
C ARG A 30 -20.06 8.35 18.38
N GLY A 31 -19.81 7.18 17.77
CA GLY A 31 -18.73 7.00 16.80
C GLY A 31 -18.90 7.89 15.57
N ALA A 32 -20.11 8.01 15.05
CA ALA A 32 -20.42 8.86 13.90
C ALA A 32 -20.26 10.35 14.22
N GLU A 33 -20.78 10.80 15.36
CA GLU A 33 -20.65 12.17 15.85
C GLU A 33 -19.18 12.54 16.06
N ALA A 34 -18.41 11.70 16.77
CA ALA A 34 -16.98 11.91 16.97
C ALA A 34 -16.21 11.95 15.64
N TYR A 35 -16.53 11.08 14.69
CA TYR A 35 -15.90 11.08 13.37
C TYR A 35 -16.19 12.37 12.60
N ALA A 36 -17.44 12.85 12.63
CA ALA A 36 -17.85 14.11 12.01
C ALA A 36 -17.12 15.32 12.63
N ASN A 37 -16.93 15.30 13.95
CA ASN A 37 -16.17 16.31 14.70
C ASN A 37 -14.64 16.14 14.60
N ARG A 38 -14.16 15.21 13.75
CA ARG A 38 -12.73 14.88 13.56
C ARG A 38 -12.02 14.33 14.80
N GLN A 39 -12.78 13.89 15.80
CA GLN A 39 -12.29 13.20 17.00
C GLN A 39 -12.07 11.71 16.67
N TYR A 40 -11.12 11.42 15.78
CA TYR A 40 -10.98 10.09 15.18
C TYR A 40 -10.62 8.98 16.17
N ALA A 41 -9.86 9.29 17.22
CA ALA A 41 -9.52 8.32 18.26
C ALA A 41 -10.76 7.91 19.08
N GLU A 42 -11.61 8.89 19.46
CA GLU A 42 -12.87 8.63 20.15
C GLU A 42 -13.84 7.86 19.26
N ALA A 43 -13.91 8.22 17.98
CA ALA A 43 -14.71 7.50 17.00
C ALA A 43 -14.29 6.02 16.89
N ALA A 44 -12.99 5.77 16.78
CA ALA A 44 -12.44 4.40 16.71
C ALA A 44 -12.77 3.61 17.99
N LEU A 45 -12.66 4.22 19.16
CA LEU A 45 -13.00 3.57 20.42
C LEU A 45 -14.50 3.22 20.50
N ALA A 46 -15.38 4.14 20.12
CA ALA A 46 -16.83 3.93 20.10
C ALA A 46 -17.23 2.83 19.11
N TYR A 47 -16.72 2.87 17.87
CA TYR A 47 -16.99 1.84 16.88
C TYR A 47 -16.43 0.47 17.29
N ARG A 48 -15.27 0.41 17.95
CA ARG A 48 -14.70 -0.84 18.45
C ARG A 48 -15.59 -1.49 19.50
N GLY A 49 -16.14 -0.71 20.43
CA GLY A 49 -17.11 -1.21 21.41
C GLY A 49 -18.32 -1.84 20.73
N ALA A 50 -18.92 -1.11 19.78
CA ALA A 50 -20.07 -1.59 19.03
C ALA A 50 -19.78 -2.83 18.15
N ALA A 51 -18.57 -2.92 17.57
CA ALA A 51 -18.19 -4.00 16.66
C ALA A 51 -17.99 -5.34 17.37
N LEU A 52 -17.67 -5.32 18.67
CA LEU A 52 -17.35 -6.51 19.47
C LEU A 52 -18.55 -7.06 20.24
N GLU A 53 -19.68 -6.35 20.26
CA GLU A 53 -20.82 -6.65 21.13
C GLU A 53 -21.76 -7.76 20.59
N LEU A 54 -21.71 -8.07 19.28
CA LEU A 54 -22.53 -9.09 18.64
C LEU A 54 -21.71 -10.14 17.89
N LYS A 55 -22.27 -11.36 17.80
CA LYS A 55 -21.68 -12.47 17.04
C LYS A 55 -21.75 -12.28 15.51
N GLU A 56 -22.69 -11.48 15.02
CA GLU A 56 -22.77 -11.15 13.59
C GLU A 56 -21.83 -10.02 13.22
N THR A 57 -21.12 -10.23 12.11
CA THR A 57 -20.26 -9.24 11.46
C THR A 57 -21.12 -8.16 10.80
N ASP A 58 -21.15 -6.96 11.38
CA ASP A 58 -21.62 -5.76 10.69
C ASP A 58 -20.44 -5.15 9.91
N ASP A 59 -20.39 -5.43 8.62
CA ASP A 59 -19.33 -4.98 7.73
C ASP A 59 -19.23 -3.44 7.65
N ALA A 60 -20.36 -2.72 7.78
CA ALA A 60 -20.35 -1.26 7.78
C ALA A 60 -19.62 -0.73 9.01
N LEU A 61 -19.87 -1.36 10.15
CA LEU A 61 -19.25 -0.98 11.41
C LEU A 61 -17.75 -1.29 11.43
N TRP A 62 -17.34 -2.43 10.89
CA TRP A 62 -15.91 -2.74 10.70
C TRP A 62 -15.22 -1.76 9.75
N LEU A 63 -15.90 -1.35 8.68
CA LEU A 63 -15.36 -0.36 7.74
C LEU A 63 -15.22 1.01 8.40
N ASN A 64 -16.22 1.45 9.15
CA ASN A 64 -16.19 2.71 9.91
C ASN A 64 -15.09 2.70 10.98
N LEU A 65 -14.93 1.59 11.70
CA LEU A 65 -13.83 1.40 12.64
C LEU A 65 -12.47 1.51 11.91
N ALA A 66 -12.30 0.84 10.78
CA ALA A 66 -11.06 0.89 10.01
C ALA A 66 -10.73 2.32 9.53
N HIS A 67 -11.73 3.05 9.02
CA HIS A 67 -11.60 4.45 8.63
C HIS A 67 -11.22 5.34 9.81
N ALA A 68 -11.95 5.27 10.93
CA ALA A 68 -11.66 6.04 12.13
C ALA A 68 -10.24 5.76 12.66
N THR A 69 -9.86 4.49 12.75
CA THR A 69 -8.53 4.07 13.19
C THR A 69 -7.42 4.58 12.26
N LEU A 70 -7.64 4.56 10.94
CA LEU A 70 -6.68 5.10 9.98
C LEU A 70 -6.50 6.61 10.18
N ARG A 71 -7.61 7.35 10.29
CA ARG A 71 -7.62 8.80 10.50
C ARG A 71 -7.06 9.22 11.87
N ALA A 72 -7.11 8.33 12.85
CA ALA A 72 -6.46 8.49 14.16
C ALA A 72 -4.94 8.23 14.12
N GLY A 73 -4.33 8.01 12.95
CA GLY A 73 -2.89 7.79 12.81
C GLY A 73 -2.43 6.38 13.21
N ARG A 74 -3.33 5.38 13.15
CA ARG A 74 -3.04 3.99 13.55
C ARG A 74 -3.13 3.02 12.37
N PRO A 75 -2.31 3.18 11.31
CA PRO A 75 -2.46 2.47 10.04
C PRO A 75 -2.27 0.95 10.14
N ALA A 76 -1.43 0.47 11.08
CA ALA A 76 -1.24 -0.96 11.29
C ALA A 76 -2.52 -1.65 11.78
N GLU A 77 -3.23 -1.04 12.74
CA GLU A 77 -4.49 -1.57 13.26
C GLU A 77 -5.61 -1.43 12.20
N ALA A 78 -5.64 -0.31 11.48
CA ALA A 78 -6.58 -0.13 10.37
C ALA A 78 -6.43 -1.22 9.29
N ARG A 79 -5.19 -1.61 8.96
CA ARG A 79 -4.92 -2.72 8.02
C ARG A 79 -5.56 -4.02 8.49
N THR A 80 -5.51 -4.32 9.79
CA THR A 80 -6.17 -5.51 10.37
C THR A 80 -7.69 -5.42 10.21
N TYR A 81 -8.29 -4.25 10.44
CA TYR A 81 -9.74 -4.07 10.34
C TYR A 81 -10.24 -4.12 8.88
N TYR A 82 -9.57 -3.46 7.93
CA TYR A 82 -9.89 -3.64 6.51
C TYR A 82 -9.68 -5.08 6.05
N GLY A 83 -8.67 -5.78 6.59
CA GLY A 83 -8.40 -7.19 6.29
C GLY A 83 -9.59 -8.11 6.59
N ARG A 84 -10.39 -7.81 7.62
CA ARG A 84 -11.60 -8.58 7.96
C ARG A 84 -12.68 -8.52 6.87
N LEU A 85 -12.72 -7.42 6.12
CA LEU A 85 -13.71 -7.19 5.06
C LEU A 85 -13.35 -7.87 3.74
N LEU A 86 -12.17 -8.49 3.63
CA LEU A 86 -11.75 -9.18 2.41
C LEU A 86 -12.61 -10.40 2.08
N THR A 87 -13.26 -10.99 3.09
CA THR A 87 -14.19 -12.12 2.94
C THR A 87 -15.65 -11.70 3.11
N SER A 88 -15.94 -10.40 3.25
CA SER A 88 -17.30 -9.89 3.37
C SER A 88 -18.15 -10.31 2.17
N PRO A 89 -19.41 -10.76 2.34
CA PRO A 89 -20.32 -10.98 1.22
C PRO A 89 -20.76 -9.66 0.56
N ASN A 90 -20.69 -8.54 1.27
CA ASN A 90 -20.98 -7.21 0.75
C ASN A 90 -19.86 -6.76 -0.19
N ARG A 91 -20.14 -6.83 -1.50
CA ARG A 91 -19.17 -6.56 -2.55
C ARG A 91 -18.63 -5.13 -2.52
N GLN A 92 -19.49 -4.16 -2.23
CA GLN A 92 -19.15 -2.74 -2.15
C GLN A 92 -18.18 -2.50 -0.98
N MET A 93 -18.48 -3.02 0.21
CA MET A 93 -17.60 -2.85 1.38
C MET A 93 -16.27 -3.56 1.21
N ARG A 94 -16.28 -4.77 0.63
CA ARG A 94 -15.05 -5.48 0.25
C ARG A 94 -14.21 -4.66 -0.73
N SER A 95 -14.84 -4.05 -1.74
CA SER A 95 -14.17 -3.18 -2.70
C SER A 95 -13.51 -1.96 -2.03
N VAL A 96 -14.23 -1.26 -1.14
CA VAL A 96 -13.67 -0.11 -0.40
C VAL A 96 -12.51 -0.54 0.48
N ALA A 97 -12.63 -1.66 1.20
CA ALA A 97 -11.54 -2.18 2.05
C ALA A 97 -10.28 -2.51 1.23
N LEU A 98 -10.44 -3.17 0.07
CA LEU A 98 -9.34 -3.46 -0.86
C LEU A 98 -8.66 -2.17 -1.37
N GLN A 99 -9.44 -1.13 -1.70
CA GLN A 99 -8.89 0.17 -2.09
C GLN A 99 -8.07 0.80 -0.96
N GLN A 100 -8.54 0.77 0.28
CA GLN A 100 -7.83 1.34 1.42
C GLN A 100 -6.55 0.56 1.75
N LEU A 101 -6.58 -0.77 1.64
CA LEU A 101 -5.39 -1.61 1.77
C LEU A 101 -4.36 -1.32 0.67
N ALA A 102 -4.82 -1.04 -0.56
CA ALA A 102 -3.93 -0.64 -1.63
C ALA A 102 -3.27 0.72 -1.36
N ALA A 103 -4.01 1.69 -0.83
CA ALA A 103 -3.44 2.97 -0.43
C ALA A 103 -2.36 2.79 0.65
N LEU A 104 -2.65 2.01 1.68
CA LEU A 104 -1.68 1.67 2.74
C LEU A 104 -0.43 0.94 2.22
N ALA A 105 -0.57 0.09 1.20
CA ALA A 105 0.56 -0.56 0.55
C ALA A 105 1.37 0.44 -0.29
N ALA A 106 0.71 1.30 -1.05
CA ALA A 106 1.35 2.34 -1.85
C ALA A 106 2.15 3.33 -0.98
N ASP A 107 1.64 3.71 0.19
CA ASP A 107 2.33 4.57 1.16
C ASP A 107 3.65 3.96 1.66
N ARG A 108 3.78 2.62 1.60
CA ARG A 108 5.01 1.88 1.95
C ARG A 108 5.92 1.61 0.74
N GLY A 109 5.57 2.13 -0.43
CA GLY A 109 6.28 1.84 -1.68
C GLY A 109 5.97 0.47 -2.28
N GLU A 110 5.00 -0.28 -1.74
CA GLU A 110 4.57 -1.59 -2.23
C GLU A 110 3.61 -1.44 -3.44
N TYR A 111 4.08 -0.79 -4.52
CA TYR A 111 3.23 -0.40 -5.64
C TYR A 111 2.65 -1.57 -6.43
N ALA A 112 3.42 -2.63 -6.69
CA ALA A 112 2.91 -3.80 -7.40
C ALA A 112 1.81 -4.54 -6.60
N PRO A 113 1.99 -4.82 -5.29
CA PRO A 113 0.91 -5.28 -4.41
C PRO A 113 -0.30 -4.34 -4.40
N ALA A 114 -0.09 -3.03 -4.30
CA ALA A 114 -1.19 -2.05 -4.33
C ALA A 114 -2.02 -2.13 -5.62
N VAL A 115 -1.36 -2.25 -6.78
CA VAL A 115 -2.05 -2.45 -8.06
C VAL A 115 -2.88 -3.73 -8.08
N ALA A 116 -2.37 -4.83 -7.52
CA ALA A 116 -3.11 -6.09 -7.43
C ALA A 116 -4.36 -5.95 -6.55
N LEU A 117 -4.25 -5.28 -5.41
CA LEU A 117 -5.37 -4.99 -4.51
C LEU A 117 -6.44 -4.12 -5.19
N LEU A 118 -6.03 -3.12 -5.98
CA LEU A 118 -6.95 -2.27 -6.73
C LEU A 118 -7.69 -3.03 -7.84
N ARG A 119 -7.03 -4.00 -8.50
CA ARG A 119 -7.73 -4.91 -9.42
C ARG A 119 -8.78 -5.73 -8.71
N GLN A 120 -8.45 -6.32 -7.56
CA GLN A 120 -9.41 -7.08 -6.75
C GLN A 120 -10.57 -6.18 -6.29
N SER A 121 -10.29 -4.92 -5.93
CA SER A 121 -11.31 -3.92 -5.56
C SER A 121 -12.31 -3.71 -6.70
N LEU A 122 -11.84 -3.54 -7.93
CA LEU A 122 -12.67 -3.36 -9.12
C LEU A 122 -13.40 -4.64 -9.55
N LEU A 123 -12.83 -5.82 -9.28
CA LEU A 123 -13.51 -7.10 -9.49
C LEU A 123 -14.64 -7.31 -8.46
N ALA A 124 -14.46 -6.83 -7.22
CA ALA A 124 -15.51 -6.87 -6.22
C ALA A 124 -16.63 -5.89 -6.58
N ASP A 125 -16.31 -4.65 -6.91
CA ASP A 125 -17.26 -3.64 -7.34
C ASP A 125 -16.63 -2.71 -8.39
N ALA A 126 -17.08 -2.87 -9.64
CA ALA A 126 -16.59 -2.08 -10.77
C ALA A 126 -17.03 -0.61 -10.69
N SER A 127 -18.03 -0.26 -9.88
CA SER A 127 -18.51 1.11 -9.71
C SER A 127 -17.64 1.95 -8.77
N ASN A 128 -16.67 1.34 -8.08
CA ASN A 128 -15.75 2.04 -7.20
C ASN A 128 -14.78 2.95 -8.00
N THR A 129 -15.18 4.21 -8.14
CA THR A 129 -14.40 5.24 -8.86
C THR A 129 -13.08 5.57 -8.17
N GLY A 130 -13.02 5.51 -6.84
CA GLY A 130 -11.79 5.72 -6.07
C GLY A 130 -10.74 4.65 -6.36
N ALA A 131 -11.14 3.38 -6.42
CA ALA A 131 -10.26 2.29 -6.81
C ALA A 131 -9.79 2.41 -8.26
N ARG A 132 -10.69 2.81 -9.17
CA ARG A 132 -10.34 3.03 -10.58
C ARG A 132 -9.29 4.12 -10.74
N TYR A 133 -9.51 5.26 -10.10
CA TYR A 133 -8.56 6.37 -10.11
C TYR A 133 -7.20 5.94 -9.55
N ASN A 134 -7.17 5.32 -8.37
CA ASN A 134 -5.93 4.86 -7.75
C ASN A 134 -5.20 3.82 -8.65
N TYR A 135 -5.94 2.93 -9.32
CA TYR A 135 -5.36 1.93 -10.22
C TYR A 135 -4.65 2.59 -11.39
N GLU A 136 -5.31 3.55 -12.03
CA GLU A 136 -4.74 4.28 -13.18
C GLU A 136 -3.48 5.03 -12.80
N VAL A 137 -3.51 5.74 -11.66
CA VAL A 137 -2.35 6.48 -11.14
C VAL A 137 -1.16 5.55 -10.91
N LEU A 138 -1.35 4.47 -10.15
CA LEU A 138 -0.26 3.55 -9.82
C LEU A 138 0.28 2.80 -11.04
N ARG A 139 -0.59 2.43 -11.99
CA ARG A 139 -0.18 1.76 -13.24
C ARG A 139 0.69 2.66 -14.10
N ARG A 140 0.33 3.94 -14.24
CA ARG A 140 1.13 4.93 -14.99
C ARG A 140 2.49 5.16 -14.32
N PHE A 141 2.48 5.29 -13.00
CA PHE A 141 3.70 5.44 -12.22
C PHE A 141 4.67 4.27 -12.41
N LEU A 142 4.18 3.03 -12.37
CA LEU A 142 5.00 1.85 -12.61
C LEU A 142 5.53 1.77 -14.05
N ALA A 143 4.70 2.09 -15.04
CA ALA A 143 5.12 2.09 -16.44
C ALA A 143 6.28 3.07 -16.68
N GLY A 144 6.20 4.27 -16.11
CA GLY A 144 7.26 5.28 -16.20
C GLY A 144 8.59 4.87 -15.56
N ARG A 145 8.56 4.03 -14.51
CA ARG A 145 9.76 3.46 -13.89
C ARG A 145 10.42 2.36 -14.71
N THR A 146 9.65 1.68 -15.55
CA THR A 146 10.15 0.57 -16.39
C THR A 146 10.65 1.01 -17.76
N THR A 147 10.34 2.23 -18.20
CA THR A 147 10.89 2.81 -19.43
C THR A 147 12.35 3.23 -19.22
N PRO A 148 13.31 2.69 -20.01
CA PRO A 148 14.69 3.16 -19.99
C PRO A 148 14.75 4.66 -20.33
N PRO A 149 15.69 5.42 -19.75
CA PRO A 149 15.90 6.81 -20.17
C PRO A 149 16.23 6.85 -21.67
N PRO A 150 15.80 7.90 -22.39
CA PRO A 150 16.16 8.05 -23.79
C PRO A 150 17.69 8.09 -23.95
N PRO A 151 18.23 7.52 -25.04
CA PRO A 151 19.67 7.59 -25.29
C PRO A 151 20.11 9.07 -25.38
N PRO A 152 21.34 9.39 -24.92
CA PRO A 152 21.86 10.74 -25.03
C PRO A 152 21.87 11.19 -26.50
N PRO A 153 21.66 12.50 -26.77
CA PRO A 153 21.68 13.02 -28.13
C PRO A 153 23.02 12.72 -28.80
N PRO A 154 23.03 12.44 -30.12
CA PRO A 154 24.28 12.17 -30.84
C PRO A 154 25.21 13.37 -30.73
N SER A 155 26.41 13.15 -30.20
CA SER A 155 27.47 14.15 -30.15
C SER A 155 27.84 14.55 -31.58
N THR A 156 27.48 15.77 -32.00
CA THR A 156 27.99 16.37 -33.24
C THR A 156 29.40 16.90 -32.99
N ASP A 157 30.35 15.99 -32.78
CA ASP A 157 31.77 16.32 -32.82
C ASP A 157 32.38 15.75 -34.11
N ALA A 158 31.84 16.22 -35.24
CA ALA A 158 32.48 16.08 -36.53
C ALA A 158 33.60 17.12 -36.64
N SER A 159 34.69 16.89 -35.90
CA SER A 159 35.97 17.50 -36.24
C SER A 159 36.45 16.88 -37.57
N PRO A 160 36.65 17.65 -38.65
CA PRO A 160 37.08 17.08 -39.92
C PRO A 160 38.52 16.58 -39.78
N LYS A 161 38.72 15.26 -39.86
CA LYS A 161 40.04 14.65 -40.02
C LYS A 161 40.62 15.11 -41.36
N LYS A 162 41.61 16.01 -41.29
CA LYS A 162 42.52 16.30 -42.40
C LYS A 162 43.22 14.99 -42.81
N GLN A 163 43.04 14.63 -44.06
CA GLN A 163 43.72 13.52 -44.73
C GLN A 163 45.12 13.99 -45.16
N PRO A 164 46.20 13.22 -44.93
CA PRO A 164 47.45 13.41 -45.65
C PRO A 164 47.62 12.32 -46.72
N ASP A 165 47.98 12.76 -47.93
CA ASP A 165 48.46 11.94 -49.05
C ASP A 165 49.74 11.16 -48.67
N GLY A 166 49.88 9.92 -49.18
CA GLY A 166 51.08 9.06 -49.02
C GLY A 166 52.24 9.42 -49.97
N PRO A 167 53.22 8.51 -50.28
CA PRO A 167 53.37 7.10 -49.86
C PRO A 167 54.82 6.57 -49.55
N ARG A 168 54.90 5.36 -48.96
CA ARG A 168 56.01 4.33 -48.92
C ARG A 168 57.35 4.74 -48.23
N GLU A 169 58.13 3.91 -47.53
CA GLU A 169 58.27 2.45 -47.34
C GLU A 169 59.24 2.17 -46.14
N GLN A 170 59.21 0.92 -45.63
CA GLN A 170 60.26 0.15 -44.91
C GLN A 170 60.47 0.20 -43.36
N GLN A 171 60.13 -0.96 -42.78
CA GLN A 171 60.94 -1.86 -41.93
C GLN A 171 61.11 -1.70 -40.40
N THR A 172 60.80 -2.85 -39.75
CA THR A 172 61.41 -3.52 -38.59
C THR A 172 61.09 -3.14 -37.12
N GLN A 173 60.33 -4.05 -36.50
CA GLN A 173 60.53 -4.76 -35.22
C GLN A 173 60.47 -4.03 -33.84
N PRO A 174 60.10 -4.79 -32.76
CA PRO A 174 59.40 -4.28 -31.58
C PRO A 174 60.33 -4.00 -30.38
N LYS A 175 59.85 -3.17 -29.44
CA LYS A 175 60.47 -3.05 -28.11
C LYS A 175 59.45 -2.90 -26.99
N ALA A 176 59.73 -3.64 -25.92
CA ALA A 176 58.98 -3.80 -24.68
C ALA A 176 58.89 -2.51 -23.83
N GLY A 177 57.95 -2.50 -22.87
CA GLY A 177 57.62 -1.42 -21.91
C GLY A 177 58.76 -1.02 -20.94
N PRO A 178 58.51 -0.19 -19.90
CA PRO A 178 57.62 -0.56 -18.77
C PRO A 178 56.85 0.60 -18.06
N GLY A 179 55.86 0.22 -17.21
CA GLY A 179 55.37 0.86 -15.95
C GLY A 179 54.90 2.33 -15.97
N THR A 180 53.91 2.84 -15.23
CA THR A 180 53.18 2.54 -13.97
C THR A 180 52.14 3.70 -13.82
N PRO A 181 51.42 3.97 -12.70
CA PRO A 181 50.70 3.15 -11.72
C PRO A 181 49.19 3.53 -11.63
N GLY A 182 48.43 2.68 -10.92
CA GLY A 182 47.00 2.81 -10.69
C GLY A 182 46.53 4.09 -9.99
N GLN A 183 45.29 4.48 -10.31
CA GLN A 183 44.53 5.49 -9.59
C GLN A 183 43.80 4.85 -8.41
N ARG A 184 43.97 5.47 -7.23
CA ARG A 184 43.20 5.19 -6.01
C ARG A 184 41.73 5.62 -6.22
N PRO A 185 40.75 4.92 -5.65
CA PRO A 185 39.39 5.43 -5.53
C PRO A 185 39.32 6.57 -4.49
N ASP A 186 38.54 7.58 -4.84
CA ASP A 186 38.21 8.78 -4.06
C ASP A 186 37.32 8.43 -2.84
N PRO A 187 37.64 8.82 -1.59
CA PRO A 187 36.94 8.36 -0.38
C PRO A 187 35.62 9.10 -0.07
N THR A 188 34.94 9.69 -1.06
CA THR A 188 33.73 10.52 -0.81
C THR A 188 32.42 9.98 -1.38
N GLN A 189 32.33 8.73 -1.82
CA GLN A 189 31.04 8.12 -2.20
C GLN A 189 30.39 7.32 -1.06
N PRO A 190 29.10 7.58 -0.73
CA PRO A 190 28.31 6.75 0.17
C PRO A 190 28.15 5.34 -0.40
N ASN A 191 28.37 4.32 0.44
CA ASN A 191 28.27 2.90 0.07
C ASN A 191 26.90 2.55 -0.52
N ASP A 192 26.89 2.05 -1.75
CA ASP A 192 25.76 1.38 -2.39
C ASP A 192 25.64 -0.06 -1.86
N PRO A 193 24.53 -0.47 -1.22
CA PRO A 193 24.33 -1.81 -0.67
C PRO A 193 24.17 -2.91 -1.73
N SER A 194 24.40 -2.61 -3.01
CA SER A 194 24.21 -3.54 -4.14
C SER A 194 25.47 -4.32 -4.55
N SER A 195 26.59 -4.19 -3.83
CA SER A 195 27.87 -4.82 -4.23
C SER A 195 28.01 -6.23 -3.66
N THR A 196 27.98 -7.26 -4.52
CA THR A 196 28.28 -8.65 -4.12
C THR A 196 29.77 -8.84 -3.80
N PRO A 197 30.14 -9.65 -2.78
CA PRO A 197 31.54 -9.90 -2.46
C PRO A 197 32.24 -10.74 -3.54
N GLN A 198 33.39 -10.27 -4.05
CA GLN A 198 34.30 -11.12 -4.81
C GLN A 198 35.01 -12.09 -3.87
N ALA A 199 34.95 -13.38 -4.23
CA ALA A 199 35.61 -14.46 -3.52
C ALA A 199 37.13 -14.27 -3.53
N ARG A 200 37.76 -14.61 -2.40
CA ARG A 200 39.22 -14.62 -2.21
C ARG A 200 39.76 -16.01 -2.47
#